data_AF-A0A1R3J5M5-F1
#
_entry.id   AF-A0A1R3J5M5-F1
#
_cell.length_a   1.000
_cell.length_b   1.000
_cell.length_c   1.000
_cell.angle_alpha   90.00
_cell.angle_beta   90.00
_cell.angle_gamma   90.00
#
_symmetry.space_group_name_H-M   'P 1'
#
loop_
_entity.id
_entity.type
_entity.pdbx_description
1 polymer ?
#
loop_
_entity_poly.entity_id
_entity_poly.type
_entity_poly.pdbx_seq_one_letter_code
_entity_poly.pdbx_strand_id
1 'polypeptide(L)'
;MENKKMMGFGWLACILGVAFLVLTTNNYPVLAKYDICKQATHILGEYCKPFLVGAEERPIMNCCMGLSEIDAGATTPKIRMDLCECFHEAAVHGGFKPERAALLNGYCDMVLAQPRKLTLLPPSPDLDCKRINDLA
;
A
#
# COMPACT_ATOMS: atom_id res chain seq x y z
N MET A 1 -40.54 51.16 -25.77
CA MET A 1 -39.38 50.39 -26.25
C MET A 1 -38.75 49.71 -25.06
N GLU A 2 -38.66 48.39 -25.18
CA GLU A 2 -38.12 47.46 -24.19
C GLU A 2 -36.67 47.79 -23.80
N ASN A 3 -36.32 47.54 -22.54
CA ASN A 3 -35.03 46.93 -22.19
C ASN A 3 -35.13 46.33 -20.77
N LYS A 4 -35.48 45.05 -20.72
CA LYS A 4 -35.18 44.16 -19.60
C LYS A 4 -33.77 43.61 -19.80
N LYS A 5 -33.12 43.23 -18.69
CA LYS A 5 -31.91 42.38 -18.52
C LYS A 5 -30.74 43.18 -17.94
N MET A 6 -29.97 42.71 -16.97
CA MET A 6 -29.89 41.42 -16.27
C MET A 6 -29.10 41.71 -14.99
N MET A 7 -29.64 41.38 -13.83
CA MET A 7 -28.88 41.42 -12.59
C MET A 7 -29.31 40.20 -11.77
N GLY A 8 -28.41 39.24 -11.58
CA GLY A 8 -28.67 38.05 -10.77
C GLY A 8 -28.41 36.73 -11.47
N PHE A 9 -27.18 36.46 -11.88
CA PHE A 9 -26.76 35.09 -12.24
C PHE A 9 -25.31 34.75 -11.84
N GLY A 10 -24.59 35.66 -11.18
CA GLY A 10 -23.17 35.46 -10.80
C GLY A 10 -22.96 34.69 -9.50
N TRP A 11 -23.90 34.72 -8.56
CA TRP A 11 -23.70 34.12 -7.23
C TRP A 11 -24.08 32.63 -7.15
N LEU A 12 -24.96 32.15 -8.04
CA LEU A 12 -25.32 30.72 -8.13
C LEU A 12 -24.25 29.88 -8.84
N ALA A 13 -23.47 30.48 -9.75
CA ALA A 13 -22.42 29.78 -10.49
C ALA A 13 -21.23 29.39 -9.59
N CYS A 14 -20.91 30.18 -8.57
CA CYS A 14 -19.79 29.88 -7.66
C CYS A 14 -20.09 28.67 -6.76
N ILE A 15 -21.33 28.51 -6.27
CA ILE A 15 -21.67 27.41 -5.33
C ILE A 15 -21.66 26.05 -6.05
N LEU A 16 -22.15 25.99 -7.28
CA LEU A 16 -22.13 24.77 -8.09
C LEU A 16 -20.69 24.37 -8.50
N GLY A 17 -19.82 25.36 -8.76
CA GLY A 17 -18.40 25.10 -9.04
C GLY A 17 -17.63 24.51 -7.85
N VAL A 18 -17.90 24.98 -6.63
CA VAL A 18 -17.28 24.42 -5.42
C VAL A 18 -17.82 23.01 -5.11
N ALA A 19 -19.11 22.75 -5.34
CA ALA A 19 -19.69 21.41 -5.15
C ALA A 19 -19.09 20.37 -6.12
N PHE A 20 -18.77 20.75 -7.36
CA PHE A 20 -18.13 19.85 -8.32
C PHE A 20 -16.69 19.48 -7.97
N LEU A 21 -15.95 20.36 -7.28
CA LEU A 21 -14.60 20.07 -6.79
C LEU A 21 -14.59 19.12 -5.58
N VAL A 22 -15.69 19.07 -4.81
CA VAL A 22 -15.81 18.18 -3.63
C VAL A 22 -16.31 16.78 -4.00
N LEU A 23 -16.97 16.60 -5.15
CA LEU A 23 -17.58 15.31 -5.54
C LEU A 23 -16.64 14.32 -6.23
N THR A 24 -15.36 14.66 -6.47
CA THR A 24 -14.41 13.72 -7.09
C THR A 24 -13.73 12.77 -6.10
N THR A 25 -14.03 12.84 -4.81
CA THR A 25 -13.33 12.05 -3.78
C THR A 25 -13.95 10.69 -3.45
N ASN A 26 -15.00 10.25 -4.14
CA ASN A 26 -15.70 9.00 -3.78
C ASN A 26 -15.26 7.73 -4.55
N ASN A 27 -14.16 7.79 -5.31
CA ASN A 27 -13.60 6.62 -6.03
C ASN A 27 -12.22 6.17 -5.54
N TYR A 28 -11.86 6.40 -4.28
CA TYR A 28 -10.53 6.04 -3.74
C TYR A 28 -10.27 4.61 -3.22
N PRO A 29 -11.09 3.55 -3.46
CA PRO A 29 -10.63 2.21 -3.08
C PRO A 29 -9.80 1.49 -4.16
N VAL A 30 -9.99 1.78 -5.45
CA VAL A 30 -9.36 1.00 -6.55
C VAL A 30 -7.99 1.54 -6.94
N LEU A 31 -7.83 2.87 -6.95
CA LEU A 31 -6.55 3.53 -7.25
C LEU A 31 -5.52 3.35 -6.12
N ALA A 32 -5.95 3.37 -4.85
CA ALA A 32 -5.08 3.09 -3.71
C ALA A 32 -4.64 1.61 -3.66
N LYS A 33 -5.55 0.67 -4.01
CA LYS A 33 -5.25 -0.77 -4.10
C LYS A 33 -4.19 -1.07 -5.18
N TYR A 34 -4.34 -0.48 -6.37
CA TYR A 34 -3.44 -0.74 -7.49
C TYR A 34 -2.02 -0.18 -7.28
N ASP A 35 -1.90 0.99 -6.63
CA ASP A 35 -0.61 1.65 -6.48
C ASP A 35 0.28 0.97 -5.43
N ILE A 36 -0.26 0.71 -4.23
CA ILE A 36 0.54 0.19 -3.12
C ILE A 36 0.95 -1.27 -3.34
N CYS A 37 0.08 -2.11 -3.92
CA CYS A 37 0.43 -3.48 -4.27
C CYS A 37 1.51 -3.55 -5.33
N LYS A 38 1.43 -2.71 -6.36
CA LYS A 38 2.44 -2.67 -7.42
C LYS A 38 3.79 -2.22 -6.86
N GLN A 39 3.80 -1.19 -6.01
CA GLN A 39 5.00 -0.76 -5.32
C GLN A 39 5.58 -1.89 -4.45
N ALA A 40 4.72 -2.56 -3.68
CA ALA A 40 5.11 -3.61 -2.76
C ALA A 40 5.71 -4.83 -3.48
N THR A 41 5.03 -5.32 -4.52
CA THR A 41 5.52 -6.44 -5.34
C THR A 41 6.80 -6.10 -6.09
N HIS A 42 6.96 -4.86 -6.56
CA HIS A 42 8.21 -4.40 -7.17
C HIS A 42 9.37 -4.42 -6.16
N ILE A 43 9.18 -3.88 -4.95
CA ILE A 43 10.20 -3.91 -3.90
C ILE A 43 10.57 -5.35 -3.53
N LEU A 44 9.57 -6.22 -3.37
CA LEU A 44 9.77 -7.63 -3.07
C LEU A 44 10.56 -8.34 -4.18
N GLY A 45 10.21 -8.09 -5.44
CA GLY A 45 10.81 -8.73 -6.61
C GLY A 45 12.23 -8.27 -6.90
N GLU A 46 12.50 -6.97 -6.84
CA GLU A 46 13.80 -6.39 -7.22
C GLU A 46 14.80 -6.40 -6.06
N TYR A 47 14.36 -6.05 -4.85
CA TYR A 47 15.29 -5.80 -3.75
C TYR A 47 15.30 -6.90 -2.69
N CYS A 48 14.15 -7.51 -2.41
CA CYS A 48 14.05 -8.52 -1.34
C CYS A 48 14.22 -9.96 -1.82
N LYS A 49 13.97 -10.21 -3.11
CA LYS A 49 13.92 -11.56 -3.68
C LYS A 49 15.16 -12.42 -3.39
N PRO A 50 16.41 -11.93 -3.52
CA PRO A 50 17.58 -12.77 -3.23
C PRO A 50 17.57 -13.36 -1.82
N PHE A 51 17.16 -12.58 -0.82
CA PHE A 51 16.99 -13.06 0.56
C PHE A 51 15.79 -14.01 0.69
N LEU A 52 14.65 -13.64 0.08
CA LEU A 52 13.39 -14.39 0.19
C LEU A 52 13.45 -15.78 -0.44
N VAL A 53 14.27 -15.98 -1.48
CA VAL A 53 14.51 -17.31 -2.08
C VAL A 53 15.69 -18.04 -1.43
N GLY A 54 16.38 -17.39 -0.49
CA GLY A 54 17.54 -17.91 0.22
C GLY A 54 18.84 -17.94 -0.59
N ALA A 55 18.95 -17.12 -1.63
CA ALA A 55 20.21 -16.89 -2.34
C ALA A 55 21.17 -16.01 -1.53
N GLU A 56 20.64 -15.09 -0.72
CA GLU A 56 21.39 -14.24 0.18
C GLU A 56 21.03 -14.51 1.65
N GLU A 57 21.99 -14.32 2.55
CA GLU A 57 21.77 -14.48 3.98
C GLU A 57 20.99 -13.32 4.61
N ARG A 58 21.08 -12.13 4.02
CA ARG A 58 20.46 -10.90 4.55
C ARG A 58 19.78 -10.09 3.45
N PRO A 59 18.68 -9.38 3.76
CA PRO A 59 18.11 -8.40 2.84
C PRO A 59 19.06 -7.20 2.71
N ILE A 60 19.08 -6.60 1.51
CA ILE A 60 19.79 -5.33 1.30
C ILE A 60 19.03 -4.16 1.93
N MET A 61 19.73 -3.06 2.21
CA MET A 61 19.13 -1.86 2.80
C MET A 61 17.89 -1.36 2.04
N ASN A 62 17.94 -1.37 0.70
CA ASN A 62 16.83 -0.92 -0.14
C ASN A 62 15.56 -1.77 0.03
N CYS A 63 15.69 -3.07 0.28
CA CYS A 63 14.55 -3.93 0.60
C CYS A 63 13.87 -3.43 1.89
N CYS A 64 14.66 -3.16 2.93
CA CYS A 64 14.13 -2.74 4.21
C CYS A 64 13.54 -1.33 4.19
N MET A 65 14.18 -0.37 3.51
CA MET A 65 13.62 0.97 3.33
C MET A 65 12.27 0.92 2.61
N GLY A 66 12.18 0.15 1.51
CA GLY A 66 10.92 0.00 0.78
C GLY A 66 9.83 -0.65 1.64
N LEU A 67 10.15 -1.67 2.44
CA LEU A 67 9.19 -2.28 3.36
C LEU A 67 8.73 -1.32 4.46
N SER A 68 9.62 -0.48 4.97
CA SER A 68 9.28 0.56 5.95
C SER A 68 8.30 1.59 5.37
N GLU A 69 8.49 2.01 4.12
CA GLU A 69 7.57 2.90 3.42
C GLU A 69 6.19 2.26 3.22
N ILE A 70 6.15 0.99 2.84
CA ILE A 70 4.90 0.22 2.70
C ILE A 70 4.18 0.10 4.06
N ASP A 71 4.91 -0.21 5.14
CA ASP A 71 4.34 -0.31 6.51
C ASP A 71 3.78 1.04 7.00
N ALA A 72 4.44 2.14 6.65
CA ALA A 72 3.95 3.48 6.93
C ALA A 72 2.65 3.80 6.14
N GLY A 73 2.55 3.32 4.90
CA GLY A 73 1.36 3.45 4.05
C GLY A 73 0.19 2.54 4.44
N ALA A 74 0.44 1.45 5.17
CA ALA A 74 -0.56 0.45 5.58
C ALA A 74 -1.45 0.89 6.76
N THR A 75 -2.07 2.08 6.64
CA THR A 75 -2.79 2.77 7.72
C THR A 75 -4.22 2.27 7.93
N THR A 76 -4.81 1.56 6.98
CA THR A 76 -6.20 1.08 7.06
C THR A 76 -6.29 -0.43 6.93
N PRO A 77 -7.30 -1.08 7.54
CA PRO A 77 -7.53 -2.52 7.38
C PRO A 77 -7.65 -2.96 5.92
N LYS A 78 -8.28 -2.12 5.09
CA LYS A 78 -8.41 -2.36 3.65
C LYS A 78 -7.05 -2.44 2.96
N ILE A 79 -6.17 -1.48 3.21
CA ILE A 79 -4.82 -1.48 2.63
C ILE A 79 -4.01 -2.69 3.11
N ARG A 80 -4.14 -3.06 4.38
CA ARG A 80 -3.47 -4.25 4.94
C ARG A 80 -3.97 -5.55 4.29
N MET A 81 -5.27 -5.63 4.02
CA MET A 81 -5.87 -6.75 3.29
C MET A 81 -5.33 -6.82 1.86
N ASP A 82 -5.33 -5.70 1.14
CA ASP A 82 -4.82 -5.62 -0.23
C ASP A 82 -3.33 -6.01 -0.29
N LEU A 83 -2.51 -5.49 0.62
CA LEU A 83 -1.10 -5.87 0.75
C LEU A 83 -0.93 -7.36 1.03
N CYS A 84 -1.79 -7.96 1.85
CA CYS A 84 -1.72 -9.40 2.10
C CYS A 84 -1.94 -10.22 0.83
N GLU A 85 -2.99 -9.92 0.06
CA GLU A 85 -3.29 -10.63 -1.19
C GLU A 85 -2.09 -10.53 -2.14
N CYS A 86 -1.53 -9.34 -2.28
CA CYS A 86 -0.38 -9.08 -3.15
C CYS A 86 0.91 -9.75 -2.66
N PHE A 87 1.12 -9.82 -1.34
CA PHE A 87 2.24 -10.53 -0.75
C PHE A 87 2.16 -12.04 -0.96
N HIS A 88 0.96 -12.62 -0.81
CA HIS A 88 0.72 -14.02 -1.10
C HIS A 88 0.99 -14.33 -2.58
N GLU A 89 0.40 -13.56 -3.51
CA GLU A 89 0.62 -13.77 -4.95
C GLU A 89 2.07 -13.62 -5.37
N ALA A 90 2.75 -12.57 -4.86
CA ALA A 90 4.17 -12.37 -5.13
C ALA A 90 5.04 -13.50 -4.57
N ALA A 91 4.67 -14.05 -3.41
CA ALA A 91 5.40 -15.14 -2.80
C ALA A 91 5.25 -16.46 -3.58
N VAL A 92 4.04 -16.77 -4.02
CA VAL A 92 3.75 -17.94 -4.87
C VAL A 92 4.50 -17.84 -6.20
N HIS A 93 4.38 -16.71 -6.92
CA HIS A 93 5.05 -16.55 -8.22
C HIS A 93 6.56 -16.34 -8.11
N GLY A 94 7.01 -15.72 -7.02
CA GLY A 94 8.41 -15.39 -6.77
C GLY A 94 9.24 -16.55 -6.22
N GLY A 95 8.60 -17.65 -5.80
CA GLY A 95 9.25 -18.79 -5.17
C GLY A 95 9.82 -18.46 -3.79
N PHE A 96 9.12 -17.59 -3.03
CA PHE A 96 9.60 -17.16 -1.72
C PHE A 96 9.47 -18.29 -0.71
N LYS A 97 10.49 -18.41 0.14
CA LYS A 97 10.57 -19.40 1.19
C LYS A 97 9.87 -18.87 2.45
N PRO A 98 8.84 -19.55 2.99
CA PRO A 98 8.12 -19.11 4.20
C PRO A 98 9.05 -18.83 5.38
N GLU A 99 10.05 -19.67 5.59
CA GLU A 99 11.03 -19.54 6.68
C GLU A 99 11.93 -18.30 6.53
N ARG A 100 12.18 -17.85 5.28
CA ARG A 100 12.91 -16.61 5.01
C ARG A 100 12.00 -15.39 5.19
N ALA A 101 10.78 -15.46 4.66
CA ALA A 101 9.79 -14.39 4.78
C ALA A 101 9.47 -14.05 6.24
N ALA A 102 9.40 -15.05 7.12
CA ALA A 102 9.14 -14.86 8.55
C ALA A 102 10.23 -14.04 9.28
N LEU A 103 11.46 -14.05 8.77
CA LEU A 103 12.59 -13.33 9.38
C LEU A 103 12.72 -11.88 8.88
N LEU A 104 12.02 -11.53 7.80
CA LEU A 104 12.24 -10.30 7.04
C LEU A 104 12.07 -9.04 7.89
N ASN A 105 10.94 -8.92 8.61
CA ASN A 105 10.68 -7.76 9.46
C ASN A 105 11.73 -7.62 10.57
N GLY A 106 12.11 -8.74 11.20
CA GLY A 106 13.11 -8.74 12.26
C GLY A 106 14.47 -8.24 11.76
N TYR A 107 14.90 -8.66 10.57
CA TYR A 107 16.11 -8.13 9.95
C TYR A 107 16.00 -6.64 9.64
N CYS A 108 14.88 -6.21 9.06
CA CYS A 108 14.70 -4.82 8.67
C CYS A 108 14.58 -3.86 9.87
N ASP A 109 13.94 -4.29 10.97
CA ASP A 109 13.91 -3.54 12.23
C ASP A 109 15.32 -3.30 12.77
N MET A 110 16.19 -4.32 12.73
CA MET A 110 17.58 -4.21 13.17
C MET A 110 18.42 -3.31 12.25
N VAL A 111 18.26 -3.46 10.93
CA VAL A 111 19.04 -2.73 9.93
C VAL A 111 18.70 -1.24 9.92
N LEU A 112 17.43 -0.90 10.08
CA LEU A 112 16.96 0.49 10.02
C LEU A 112 17.03 1.20 11.38
N ALA A 113 17.20 0.46 12.48
CA ALA A 113 17.21 0.98 13.85
C ALA A 113 16.03 1.95 14.13
N GLN A 114 14.87 1.65 13.55
CA GLN A 114 13.72 2.55 13.59
C GLN A 114 13.01 2.51 14.94
N PRO A 115 12.39 3.64 15.37
CA PRO A 115 11.63 3.70 16.61
C PRO A 115 10.34 2.87 16.53
N ARG A 116 9.82 2.64 15.32
CA ARG A 116 8.64 1.81 15.04
C ARG A 116 9.07 0.52 14.36
N LYS A 117 8.58 -0.61 14.87
CA LYS A 117 8.76 -1.93 14.27
C LYS A 117 7.87 -2.10 13.05
N LEU A 118 8.37 -2.81 12.04
CA LEU A 118 7.57 -3.24 10.89
C LEU A 118 6.49 -4.22 11.37
N THR A 119 5.25 -3.91 11.00
CA THR A 119 4.06 -4.70 11.34
C THR A 119 3.45 -5.41 10.14
N LEU A 120 4.15 -5.40 9.01
CA LEU A 120 3.73 -6.06 7.78
C LEU A 120 3.61 -7.57 7.98
N LEU A 121 2.63 -8.17 7.32
CA LEU A 121 2.55 -9.61 7.21
C LEU A 121 3.72 -10.13 6.36
N PRO A 122 4.29 -11.30 6.70
CA PRO A 122 5.41 -11.83 5.95
C PRO A 122 4.97 -12.21 4.52
N PRO A 123 5.74 -11.86 3.48
CA PRO A 123 5.42 -12.23 2.10
C PRO A 123 5.70 -13.72 1.87
N SER A 124 4.72 -14.56 2.24
CA SER A 124 4.80 -16.02 2.25
C SER A 124 3.68 -16.64 1.41
N PRO A 125 3.94 -17.77 0.72
CA PRO A 125 2.87 -18.52 0.06
C PRO A 125 1.87 -19.14 1.04
N ASP A 126 2.23 -19.28 2.33
CA ASP A 126 1.35 -19.83 3.37
C ASP A 126 0.43 -18.76 4.01
N LEU A 127 0.47 -17.53 3.50
CA LEU A 127 -0.24 -16.40 4.09
C LEU A 127 -1.74 -16.50 3.82
N ASP A 128 -2.54 -16.60 4.89
CA ASP A 128 -4.00 -16.66 4.81
C ASP A 128 -4.64 -15.30 5.11
N CYS A 129 -4.93 -14.55 4.04
CA CYS A 129 -5.48 -13.20 4.15
C CYS A 129 -6.90 -13.13 4.70
N LYS A 130 -7.64 -14.24 4.73
CA LYS A 130 -9.04 -14.24 5.18
C LYS A 130 -9.21 -13.95 6.68
N ARG A 131 -8.14 -14.07 7.46
CA ARG A 131 -8.13 -13.85 8.93
C ARG A 131 -7.71 -12.45 9.37
N ILE A 132 -7.48 -11.52 8.44
CA ILE A 132 -6.95 -10.18 8.78
C ILE A 132 -8.02 -9.22 9.29
N ASN A 133 -9.30 -9.52 9.09
CA ASN A 133 -10.41 -8.71 9.62
C ASN A 133 -10.47 -8.65 11.16
N ASP A 134 -9.72 -9.51 11.86
CA ASP A 134 -9.70 -9.58 13.34
C ASP A 134 -8.56 -8.76 13.99
N LEU A 135 -7.72 -8.08 13.19
CA LEU A 135 -6.59 -7.25 13.67
C LEU A 135 -6.84 -5.74 13.52
N ALA A 136 -8.09 -5.34 13.29
CA ALA A 136 -8.55 -3.96 13.19
C ALA A 136 -9.05 -3.40 14.54
#